data_AF-A0A2P2BP09-F1
#
_entry.id   AF-A0A2P2BP09-F1
#
_cell.length_a   1.000
_cell.length_b   1.000
_cell.length_c   1.000
_cell.angle_alpha   90.00
_cell.angle_beta   90.00
_cell.angle_gamma   90.00
#
_symmetry.space_group_name_H-M   'P 1'
#
loop_
_entity.id
_entity.type
_entity.pdbx_description
1 polymer ?
#
loop_
_entity_poly.entity_id
_entity_poly.type
_entity_poly.pdbx_seq_one_letter_code
_entity_poly.pdbx_strand_id
1 'polypeptide(L)' 'MKHEWRKKEKEYYIPKQKPQLIEIPEFKFFTIKGRSNPNSEEFSEAIGVLY' A
#
# COMPACT_ATOMS: atom_id res chain seq x y z
N MET A 1 -9.00 7.78 18.47
CA MET A 1 -7.55 7.59 18.18
C MET A 1 -7.38 7.23 16.72
N LYS A 2 -6.34 7.74 16.06
CA LYS A 2 -5.98 7.41 14.66
C LYS A 2 -5.62 5.92 14.56
N HIS A 3 -6.12 5.23 13.54
CA HIS A 3 -5.68 3.86 13.25
C HIS A 3 -4.31 3.91 12.57
N GLU A 4 -3.29 3.32 13.20
CA GLU A 4 -1.93 3.25 12.67
C GLU A 4 -1.63 1.85 12.14
N TRP A 5 -1.78 1.67 10.83
CA TRP A 5 -1.76 0.36 10.20
C TRP A 5 -0.44 -0.40 10.41
N ARG A 6 0.70 0.29 10.26
CA ARG A 6 2.04 -0.31 10.48
C ARG A 6 2.25 -0.83 11.91
N LYS A 7 1.51 -0.31 12.90
CA LYS A 7 1.60 -0.76 14.31
C LYS A 7 0.66 -1.92 14.60
N LYS A 8 -0.55 -1.90 14.04
CA LYS A 8 -1.59 -2.89 14.31
C LYS A 8 -1.46 -4.13 13.44
N GLU A 9 -1.12 -3.98 12.16
CA GLU A 9 -1.05 -5.09 11.19
C GLU A 9 0.40 -5.37 10.74
N LYS A 10 1.28 -5.62 11.72
CA LYS A 10 2.74 -5.78 11.48
C LYS A 10 3.12 -6.89 10.52
N GLU A 11 2.33 -7.95 10.42
CA GLU A 11 2.65 -9.09 9.55
C GLU A 11 2.66 -8.71 8.06
N TYR A 12 1.81 -7.74 7.66
CA TYR A 12 1.73 -7.25 6.29
C TYR A 12 2.71 -6.11 6.01
N TYR A 13 2.90 -5.21 6.99
CA TYR A 13 3.67 -3.97 6.79
C TYR A 13 5.12 -4.03 7.30
N ILE A 14 5.46 -5.00 8.15
CA ILE A 14 6.78 -5.20 8.74
C ILE A 14 7.12 -6.71 8.79
N PRO A 15 7.18 -7.40 7.63
CA PRO A 15 7.49 -8.82 7.58
C PRO A 15 8.94 -9.11 8.01
N LYS A 16 9.19 -10.35 8.44
CA LYS A 16 10.55 -10.83 8.72
C LYS A 16 11.30 -11.07 7.40
N GLN A 17 12.63 -11.08 7.45
CA GLN A 17 13.50 -11.40 6.30
C GLN A 17 13.52 -12.90 5.93
N LYS A 18 12.41 -13.61 6.17
CA LYS A 18 12.24 -15.03 5.84
C LYS A 18 10.92 -15.18 5.10
N PRO A 19 10.91 -15.83 3.92
CA PRO A 19 9.67 -16.18 3.24
C PRO A 19 8.73 -16.95 4.17
N GLN A 20 7.44 -16.60 4.12
CA GLN A 20 6.39 -17.19 4.94
C GLN A 20 5.06 -17.15 4.18
N LEU A 21 4.21 -18.13 4.43
CA LEU A 21 2.82 -18.12 3.97
C LEU A 21 1.98 -17.31 4.98
N ILE A 22 1.15 -16.41 4.47
CA ILE A 22 0.23 -15.60 5.27
C ILE A 22 -1.12 -15.51 4.56
N GLU A 23 -2.18 -15.28 5.32
CA GLU A 23 -3.51 -14.99 4.80
C GLU A 23 -3.72 -13.47 4.76
N ILE A 24 -4.15 -12.97 3.59
CA ILE A 24 -4.45 -11.55 3.38
C ILE A 24 -5.97 -11.38 3.44
N PRO A 25 -6.52 -10.70 4.46
CA PRO A 25 -7.95 -10.45 4.55
C PRO A 25 -8.39 -9.40 3.50
N GLU A 26 -9.70 -9.23 3.36
CA GLU A 26 -10.23 -8.16 2.51
C GLU A 26 -9.91 -6.78 3.12
N PHE A 27 -9.35 -5.89 2.29
CA PHE A 27 -9.07 -4.50 2.64
C PHE A 27 -9.80 -3.57 1.69
N LYS A 28 -10.15 -2.40 2.20
CA LYS A 28 -10.77 -1.33 1.42
C LYS A 28 -9.70 -0.31 1.02
N PHE A 29 -9.52 -0.12 -0.28
CA PHE A 29 -8.58 0.84 -0.83
C PHE A 29 -9.27 1.76 -1.84
N PHE A 30 -8.85 3.02 -1.85
CA PHE A 30 -9.03 3.86 -3.04
C PHE A 30 -7.94 3.49 -4.05
N THR A 31 -8.30 3.42 -5.33
CA THR A 31 -7.38 2.99 -6.39
C THR A 31 -7.55 3.86 -7.62
N ILE A 32 -6.43 4.23 -8.23
CA ILE A 32 -6.38 4.85 -9.57
C ILE A 32 -5.85 3.80 -10.53
N LYS A 33 -6.57 3.56 -11.64
CA LYS A 33 -6.14 2.63 -12.69
C LYS A 33 -5.50 3.43 -13.81
N GLY A 34 -4.32 3.00 -14.27
CA GLY A 34 -3.60 3.65 -15.36
C GLY A 34 -2.44 2.79 -15.86
N ARG A 35 -1.81 3.26 -16.92
CA ARG A 35 -0.61 2.64 -17.50
C ARG A 35 0.34 3.76 -17.93
N SER A 36 1.40 3.97 -17.17
CA SER A 36 2.45 4.95 -17.45
C SER A 36 3.77 4.50 -16.84
N ASN A 37 4.83 5.31 -16.99
CA ASN A 37 6.10 5.10 -16.30
C ASN A 37 5.96 5.55 -14.83
N PRO A 38 6.22 4.69 -13.82
CA PRO A 38 6.09 5.07 -12.40
C PRO A 38 7.08 6.17 -11.98
N ASN A 39 8.09 6.47 -12.79
CA ASN A 39 9.04 7.57 -12.55
C ASN A 39 8.66 8.87 -13.29
N SER A 40 7.50 8.92 -13.95
CA SER A 40 7.02 10.12 -14.65
C SER A 40 6.31 11.09 -13.72
N GLU A 41 6.29 12.36 -14.10
CA GLU A 41 5.55 13.41 -13.40
C GLU A 41 4.05 13.09 -13.30
N GLU A 42 3.45 12.61 -14.39
CA GLU A 42 2.04 12.19 -14.44
C GLU A 42 1.69 11.14 -13.38
N PHE A 43 2.59 10.17 -13.12
CA PHE A 43 2.37 9.20 -12.05
C PHE A 43 2.41 9.85 -10.67
N SER A 44 3.37 10.75 -10.43
CA SER A 44 3.48 11.49 -9.16
C SER A 44 2.24 12.34 -8.89
N GLU A 45 1.73 13.03 -9.91
CA GLU A 45 0.50 13.83 -9.83
C GLU A 45 -0.71 12.95 -9.51
N ALA A 46 -0.86 11.81 -10.20
CA ALA A 46 -1.96 10.88 -9.95
C ALA A 46 -1.93 10.33 -8.52
N ILE A 47 -0.76 9.94 -8.01
CA ILE A 47 -0.60 9.46 -6.64
C ILE A 47 -0.87 10.57 -5.61
N GLY A 48 -0.54 11.83 -5.93
CA GLY A 48 -0.81 12.97 -5.06
C GLY A 48 -2.29 13.13 -4.67
N VAL A 49 -3.22 12.70 -5.52
CA VAL A 49 -4.67 12.75 -5.24
C VAL A 49 -5.10 11.75 -4.15
N LEU A 50 -4.28 10.75 -3.84
CA LEU A 50 -4.58 9.74 -2.81
C LEU A 50 -4.09 10.14 -1.39
N TYR A 51 -3.43 11.29 -1.23
CA TYR A 51 -2.88 11.80 0.04
C TYR A 51 -3.58 13.09 0.49
#